data_AF-A0A953XG20-F1
#
_entry.id   AF-A0A953XG20-F1
#
_cell.length_a   1.000
_cell.length_b   1.000
_cell.length_c   1.000
_cell.angle_alpha   90.00
_cell.angle_beta   90.00
_cell.angle_gamma   90.00
#
_symmetry.space_group_name_H-M   'P 1'
#
loop_
_entity.id
_entity.type
_entity.pdbx_description
1 polymer ?
#
loop_
_entity_poly.entity_id
_entity_poly.type
_entity_poly.pdbx_seq_one_letter_code
_entity_poly.pdbx_strand_id
1 'polypeptide(L)'
;MLKDERKVLDAKQFNQIQHALQFQRQAVEQWEEEQKFQKEDADKTNPRLVIETAKGKIVVELFEDDAPNTTAALVKLAKDEFWDGLNFHRVEPNFVAQGGDPNGDGSGSPGWRLKSEISRRNHFRGTFAMARSQDPNSQGCQFYVCLSNNESVLSLSGKYVVAGRVIEGMDVADQLRVGDKIKTIRAENLRDHEYTPETLPE
;
A
#
# COMPACT_ATOMS: atom_id res chain seq x y z
N MET A 1 -8.63 -24.60 51.48
CA MET A 1 -9.05 -25.12 50.15
C MET A 1 -9.10 -23.94 49.19
N LEU A 2 -8.02 -23.71 48.43
CA LEU A 2 -8.06 -22.81 47.28
C LEU A 2 -8.79 -23.56 46.18
N LYS A 3 -9.98 -23.08 45.79
CA LYS A 3 -10.68 -23.62 44.62
C LYS A 3 -9.86 -23.23 43.40
N ASP A 4 -9.28 -24.23 42.75
CA ASP A 4 -8.53 -24.10 41.50
C ASP A 4 -9.55 -23.79 40.38
N GLU A 5 -9.94 -22.52 40.25
CA GLU A 5 -10.85 -22.03 39.20
C GLU A 5 -10.09 -21.91 37.87
N ARG A 6 -9.63 -23.03 37.33
CA ARG A 6 -9.19 -23.07 35.93
C ARG A 6 -10.43 -22.89 35.05
N LYS A 7 -10.57 -21.71 34.46
CA LYS A 7 -11.56 -21.48 33.39
C LYS A 7 -11.23 -22.41 32.22
N VAL A 8 -12.10 -23.39 31.98
CA VAL A 8 -12.05 -24.24 30.79
C VAL A 8 -12.59 -23.41 29.61
N LEU A 9 -11.82 -23.34 28.52
CA LEU A 9 -12.23 -22.65 27.30
C LEU A 9 -13.39 -23.40 26.64
N ASP A 10 -14.39 -22.66 26.16
CA ASP A 10 -15.43 -23.26 25.31
C ASP A 10 -14.93 -23.49 23.87
N ALA A 11 -15.69 -24.27 23.07
CA ALA A 11 -15.30 -24.60 21.70
C ALA A 11 -15.17 -23.37 20.79
N LYS A 12 -15.97 -22.32 21.02
CA LYS A 12 -15.89 -21.09 20.23
C LYS A 12 -14.62 -20.32 20.56
N GLN A 13 -14.29 -20.18 21.83
CA GLN A 13 -13.05 -19.58 22.32
C GLN A 13 -11.83 -20.35 21.81
N PHE A 14 -11.87 -21.68 21.85
CA PHE A 14 -10.80 -22.53 21.33
C PHE A 14 -10.58 -22.29 19.82
N ASN A 15 -11.64 -22.30 19.02
CA ASN A 15 -11.55 -22.08 17.57
C ASN A 15 -11.03 -20.66 17.25
N GLN A 16 -11.46 -19.64 17.99
CA GLN A 16 -10.95 -18.28 17.84
C GLN A 16 -9.44 -18.19 18.13
N ILE A 17 -8.97 -18.88 19.17
CA ILE A 17 -7.54 -18.94 19.49
C ILE A 17 -6.77 -19.69 18.40
N GLN A 18 -7.28 -20.82 17.90
CA GLN A 18 -6.63 -21.55 16.79
C GLN A 18 -6.51 -20.69 15.54
N HIS A 19 -7.57 -19.98 15.17
CA HIS A 19 -7.57 -19.05 14.05
C HIS A 19 -6.54 -17.94 14.22
N ALA A 20 -6.53 -17.28 15.39
CA ALA A 20 -5.57 -16.23 15.69
C ALA A 20 -4.12 -16.75 15.63
N LEU A 21 -3.85 -17.95 16.16
CA LEU A 21 -2.52 -18.56 16.11
C LEU A 21 -2.09 -18.90 14.68
N GLN A 22 -3.00 -19.42 13.86
CA GLN A 22 -2.72 -19.70 12.45
C GLN A 22 -2.38 -18.42 11.69
N PHE A 23 -3.19 -17.38 11.87
CA PHE A 23 -2.94 -16.07 11.28
C PHE A 23 -1.59 -15.50 11.71
N GLN A 24 -1.26 -15.53 13.01
CA GLN A 24 0.01 -15.02 13.52
C GLN A 24 1.22 -15.78 12.93
N ARG A 25 1.13 -17.10 12.77
CA ARG A 25 2.19 -17.89 12.14
C ARG A 25 2.42 -17.48 10.69
N GLN A 26 1.34 -17.40 9.92
CA GLN A 26 1.41 -16.97 8.52
C GLN A 26 1.98 -15.56 8.40
N ALA A 27 1.54 -14.62 9.25
CA ALA A 27 2.02 -13.25 9.25
C ALA A 27 3.52 -13.17 9.55
N VAL A 28 4.03 -13.99 10.47
CA VAL A 28 5.47 -14.07 10.78
C VAL A 28 6.26 -14.60 9.59
N GLU A 29 5.80 -15.69 8.96
CA GLU A 29 6.47 -16.26 7.78
C GLU A 29 6.53 -15.25 6.61
N GLN A 30 5.41 -14.59 6.33
CA GLN A 30 5.34 -13.55 5.30
C GLN A 30 6.21 -12.33 5.64
N TRP A 31 6.35 -11.99 6.93
CA TRP A 31 7.19 -10.90 7.37
C TRP A 31 8.66 -11.24 7.23
N GLU A 32 9.06 -12.47 7.54
CA GLU A 32 10.43 -12.96 7.30
C GLU A 32 10.80 -12.93 5.81
N GLU A 33 9.85 -13.22 4.93
CA GLU A 33 10.03 -13.07 3.48
C GLU A 33 10.18 -11.60 3.08
N GLU A 34 9.31 -10.71 3.57
CA GLU A 34 9.42 -9.27 3.34
C GLU A 34 10.76 -8.73 3.82
N GLN A 35 11.26 -9.15 4.99
CA GLN A 35 12.57 -8.75 5.51
C GLN A 35 13.74 -9.13 4.58
N LYS A 36 13.63 -10.24 3.84
CA LYS A 36 14.63 -10.60 2.82
C LYS A 36 14.59 -9.61 1.66
N PHE A 37 13.40 -9.30 1.15
CA PHE A 37 13.26 -8.28 0.11
C PHE A 37 13.78 -6.92 0.59
N GLN A 38 13.50 -6.51 1.83
CA GLN A 38 14.00 -5.24 2.36
C GLN A 38 15.52 -5.17 2.38
N LYS A 39 16.18 -6.27 2.73
CA LYS A 39 17.63 -6.38 2.72
C LYS A 39 18.18 -6.30 1.30
N GLU A 40 17.53 -6.94 0.33
CA GLU A 40 17.91 -6.87 -1.09
C GLU A 40 17.73 -5.45 -1.66
N ASP A 41 16.66 -4.75 -1.26
CA ASP A 41 16.39 -3.39 -1.72
C ASP A 41 17.33 -2.34 -1.14
N ALA A 42 17.93 -2.60 0.03
CA ALA A 42 18.83 -1.66 0.71
C ALA A 42 20.07 -1.29 -0.14
N ASP A 43 20.48 -2.19 -1.04
CA ASP A 43 21.62 -1.99 -1.94
C ASP A 43 21.21 -1.43 -3.32
N LYS A 44 19.90 -1.15 -3.54
CA LYS A 44 19.36 -0.70 -4.83
C LYS A 44 19.11 0.81 -4.86
N THR A 45 19.18 1.36 -6.07
CA THR A 45 18.71 2.72 -6.36
C THR A 45 17.25 2.66 -6.80
N ASN A 46 16.34 2.52 -5.85
CA ASN A 46 14.90 2.45 -6.14
C ASN A 46 14.28 3.86 -6.29
N PRO A 47 13.39 4.08 -7.27
CA PRO A 47 12.62 5.32 -7.39
C PRO A 47 11.85 5.62 -6.12
N ARG A 48 11.58 6.90 -5.88
CA ARG A 48 10.82 7.36 -4.71
C ARG A 48 9.70 8.28 -5.12
N LEU A 49 8.58 8.21 -4.40
CA LEU A 49 7.55 9.24 -4.40
C LEU A 49 7.62 10.01 -3.09
N VAL A 50 7.73 11.33 -3.19
CA VAL A 50 7.66 12.25 -2.05
C VAL A 50 6.27 12.89 -2.05
N ILE A 51 5.47 12.53 -1.06
CA ILE A 51 4.09 13.00 -0.87
C ILE A 51 4.10 14.08 0.20
N GLU A 52 3.79 15.31 -0.20
CA GLU A 52 3.68 16.45 0.72
C GLU A 52 2.22 16.69 1.10
N THR A 53 1.96 16.90 2.38
CA THR A 53 0.62 17.20 2.91
C THR A 53 0.67 18.39 3.87
N ALA A 54 -0.47 18.78 4.43
CA ALA A 54 -0.50 19.72 5.56
C ALA A 54 0.06 19.12 6.86
N LYS A 55 0.10 17.78 6.96
CA LYS A 55 0.51 17.04 8.16
C LYS A 55 1.99 16.67 8.17
N GLY A 56 2.65 16.84 7.03
CA GLY A 56 4.05 16.51 6.85
C GLY A 56 4.29 15.77 5.54
N LYS A 57 5.53 15.29 5.42
CA LYS A 57 6.06 14.59 4.27
C LYS A 57 6.01 13.08 4.50
N ILE A 58 5.61 12.32 3.48
CA ILE A 58 5.66 10.86 3.43
C ILE A 58 6.55 10.49 2.24
N VAL A 59 7.59 9.69 2.46
CA VAL A 59 8.47 9.21 1.39
C VAL A 59 8.22 7.74 1.17
N VAL A 60 7.87 7.38 -0.06
CA VAL A 60 7.62 6.02 -0.52
C VAL A 60 8.78 5.59 -1.42
N GLU A 61 9.38 4.46 -1.14
CA GLU A 61 10.27 3.73 -2.05
C GLU A 61 9.43 2.83 -2.96
N LEU A 62 9.64 2.91 -4.28
CA LEU A 62 8.93 2.09 -5.28
C LEU A 62 9.72 0.83 -5.64
N PHE A 63 9.02 -0.29 -5.78
CA PHE A 63 9.58 -1.60 -6.10
C PHE A 63 9.63 -1.84 -7.60
N GLU A 64 10.48 -1.09 -8.29
CA GLU A 64 10.60 -1.13 -9.75
C GLU A 64 10.86 -2.52 -10.33
N ASP A 65 11.66 -3.35 -9.66
CA ASP A 65 11.96 -4.71 -10.13
C ASP A 65 10.74 -5.67 -10.00
N ASP A 66 9.83 -5.38 -9.07
CA ASP A 66 8.65 -6.21 -8.79
C ASP A 66 7.40 -5.75 -9.55
N ALA A 67 7.27 -4.44 -9.80
CA ALA A 67 6.15 -3.82 -10.48
C ALA A 67 6.61 -2.70 -11.45
N PRO A 68 7.38 -3.04 -12.51
CA PRO A 68 7.98 -2.06 -13.40
C PRO A 68 6.95 -1.20 -14.14
N ASN A 69 5.86 -1.78 -14.65
CA ASN A 69 4.86 -1.01 -15.39
C ASN A 69 4.07 -0.07 -14.47
N THR A 70 3.74 -0.54 -13.26
CA THR A 70 3.11 0.28 -12.22
C THR A 70 4.04 1.40 -11.76
N THR A 71 5.33 1.14 -11.60
CA THR A 71 6.34 2.16 -11.27
C THR A 71 6.43 3.21 -12.38
N ALA A 72 6.49 2.80 -13.65
CA ALA A 72 6.49 3.71 -14.78
C ALA A 72 5.26 4.61 -14.81
N ALA A 73 4.08 4.05 -14.54
CA ALA A 73 2.84 4.82 -14.43
C ALA A 73 2.85 5.82 -13.27
N LEU A 74 3.32 5.40 -12.09
CA LEU A 74 3.41 6.28 -10.92
C LEU A 74 4.39 7.44 -11.14
N VAL A 75 5.56 7.16 -11.71
CA VAL A 75 6.56 8.18 -12.05
C VAL A 75 6.02 9.14 -13.11
N LYS A 76 5.32 8.62 -14.13
CA LYS A 76 4.66 9.45 -15.14
C LYS A 76 3.65 10.40 -14.51
N LEU A 77 2.73 9.87 -13.70
CA LEU A 77 1.70 10.67 -13.02
C LEU A 77 2.30 11.74 -12.09
N ALA A 78 3.40 11.43 -11.40
CA ALA A 78 4.12 12.39 -10.57
C ALA A 78 4.80 13.49 -11.39
N LYS A 79 5.40 13.16 -12.54
CA LYS A 79 6.00 14.13 -13.48
C LYS A 79 4.95 15.04 -14.12
N ASP A 80 3.76 14.51 -14.37
CA ASP A 80 2.61 15.26 -14.91
C ASP A 80 1.88 16.07 -13.81
N GLU A 81 2.38 16.06 -12.56
CA GLU A 81 1.79 16.75 -11.40
C GLU A 81 0.31 16.38 -11.14
N PHE A 82 -0.08 15.17 -11.56
CA PHE A 82 -1.48 14.73 -11.61
C PHE A 82 -2.21 14.79 -10.25
N TRP A 83 -1.49 14.48 -9.16
CA TRP A 83 -2.08 14.37 -7.83
C TRP A 83 -2.14 15.69 -7.05
N ASP A 84 -1.60 16.77 -7.60
CA ASP A 84 -1.52 18.05 -6.90
C ASP A 84 -2.92 18.60 -6.58
N GLY A 85 -3.19 18.84 -5.31
CA GLY A 85 -4.49 19.32 -4.82
C GLY A 85 -5.58 18.26 -4.68
N LEU A 86 -5.31 17.00 -5.06
CA LEU A 86 -6.20 15.87 -4.81
C LEU A 86 -6.25 15.52 -3.31
N ASN A 87 -7.07 14.55 -2.93
CA ASN A 87 -7.30 14.21 -1.53
C ASN A 87 -7.03 12.73 -1.22
N PHE A 88 -6.94 12.46 0.08
CA PHE A 88 -7.20 11.15 0.65
C PHE A 88 -8.70 11.03 0.90
N HIS A 89 -9.45 10.51 -0.07
CA HIS A 89 -10.91 10.40 0.00
C HIS A 89 -11.40 9.30 0.96
N ARG A 90 -10.53 8.31 1.28
CA ARG A 90 -10.87 7.22 2.20
C ARG A 90 -9.72 6.96 3.15
N VAL A 91 -9.97 7.11 4.46
CA VAL A 91 -8.97 6.80 5.49
C VAL A 91 -9.61 5.99 6.60
N GLU A 92 -9.07 4.79 6.82
CA GLU A 92 -9.49 3.85 7.85
C GLU A 92 -8.27 3.53 8.72
N PRO A 93 -8.15 4.07 9.95
CA PRO A 93 -6.92 4.02 10.76
C PRO A 93 -6.35 2.62 11.02
N ASN A 94 -7.20 1.59 11.03
CA ASN A 94 -6.78 0.20 11.23
C ASN A 94 -6.61 -0.57 9.92
N PHE A 95 -6.64 0.10 8.77
CA PHE A 95 -6.59 -0.54 7.46
C PHE A 95 -5.72 0.24 6.49
N VAL A 96 -6.25 1.25 5.81
CA VAL A 96 -5.52 1.99 4.78
C VAL A 96 -5.88 3.49 4.75
N ALA A 97 -4.94 4.31 4.29
CA ALA A 97 -5.20 5.65 3.78
C ALA A 97 -5.13 5.62 2.25
N GLN A 98 -6.27 5.78 1.58
CA GLN A 98 -6.45 5.75 0.14
C GLN A 98 -6.67 7.16 -0.40
N GLY A 99 -5.97 7.48 -1.50
CA GLY A 99 -6.02 8.79 -2.13
C GLY A 99 -5.68 8.73 -3.62
N GLY A 100 -5.55 9.93 -4.19
CA GLY A 100 -5.15 10.11 -5.58
C GLY A 100 -6.27 9.92 -6.60
N ASP A 101 -7.52 10.04 -6.16
CA ASP A 101 -8.69 10.06 -7.05
C ASP A 101 -8.99 11.50 -7.51
N PRO A 102 -9.04 11.80 -8.82
CA PRO A 102 -9.40 13.12 -9.33
C PRO A 102 -10.85 13.54 -9.01
N ASN A 103 -11.77 12.60 -8.85
CA ASN A 103 -13.17 12.90 -8.47
C ASN A 103 -13.34 13.03 -6.96
N GLY A 104 -12.45 12.42 -6.18
CA GLY A 104 -12.45 12.44 -4.71
C GLY A 104 -13.55 11.59 -4.06
N ASP A 105 -14.15 10.64 -4.79
CA ASP A 105 -15.27 9.79 -4.36
C ASP A 105 -15.02 8.27 -4.57
N GLY A 106 -13.84 7.91 -5.06
CA GLY A 106 -13.39 6.58 -5.43
C GLY A 106 -13.61 6.21 -6.91
N SER A 107 -14.25 7.06 -7.72
CA SER A 107 -14.66 6.71 -9.10
C SER A 107 -13.73 7.21 -10.21
N GLY A 108 -12.82 8.15 -9.91
CA GLY A 108 -12.00 8.78 -10.93
C GLY A 108 -10.80 7.96 -11.37
N SER A 109 -10.24 8.40 -12.49
CA SER A 109 -9.30 7.68 -13.34
C SER A 109 -8.36 8.67 -14.04
N PRO A 110 -7.14 8.25 -14.42
CA PRO A 110 -6.22 9.09 -15.21
C PRO A 110 -6.55 9.10 -16.72
N GLY A 111 -7.69 8.51 -17.13
CA GLY A 111 -8.08 8.35 -18.55
C GLY A 111 -7.50 7.10 -19.22
N TRP A 112 -6.92 6.19 -18.42
CA TRP A 112 -6.37 4.92 -18.85
C TRP A 112 -6.24 3.97 -17.66
N ARG A 113 -6.02 2.70 -17.93
CA ARG A 113 -5.84 1.64 -16.92
C ARG A 113 -4.51 0.91 -17.12
N LEU A 114 -4.08 0.14 -16.14
CA LEU A 114 -2.94 -0.75 -16.26
C LEU A 114 -3.39 -2.20 -16.15
N LYS A 115 -2.73 -3.06 -16.92
CA LYS A 115 -2.77 -4.50 -16.67
C LYS A 115 -2.20 -4.79 -15.28
N SER A 116 -2.84 -5.67 -14.52
CA SER A 116 -2.35 -6.07 -13.21
C SER A 116 -1.01 -6.80 -13.34
N GLU A 117 -0.05 -6.39 -12.52
CA GLU A 117 1.20 -7.12 -12.31
C GLU A 117 1.01 -8.12 -11.15
N ILE A 118 1.74 -9.24 -11.18
CA ILE A 118 1.72 -10.21 -10.09
C ILE A 118 2.57 -9.66 -8.97
N SER A 119 1.96 -9.40 -7.82
CA SER A 119 2.72 -8.94 -6.66
C SER A 119 3.40 -10.11 -5.95
N ARG A 120 4.73 -10.01 -5.81
CA ARG A 120 5.55 -10.95 -5.01
C ARG A 120 5.59 -10.60 -3.53
N ARG A 121 5.16 -9.38 -3.17
CA ARG A 121 5.22 -8.84 -1.82
C ARG A 121 3.86 -8.89 -1.15
N ASN A 122 3.90 -8.95 0.17
CA ASN A 122 2.71 -8.98 1.02
C ASN A 122 2.39 -7.59 1.57
N HIS A 123 1.14 -7.38 1.94
CA HIS A 123 0.69 -6.13 2.55
C HIS A 123 0.98 -6.11 4.05
N PHE A 124 1.83 -5.17 4.46
CA PHE A 124 2.13 -4.84 5.83
C PHE A 124 1.90 -3.34 6.05
N ARG A 125 1.95 -2.92 7.31
CA ARG A 125 1.99 -1.51 7.69
C ARG A 125 3.13 -0.81 6.94
N GLY A 126 2.80 0.30 6.29
CA GLY A 126 3.71 1.06 5.44
C GLY A 126 3.74 0.61 3.98
N THR A 127 3.13 -0.52 3.61
CA THR A 127 2.99 -0.92 2.21
C THR A 127 2.23 0.15 1.42
N PHE A 128 2.77 0.52 0.26
CA PHE A 128 2.14 1.39 -0.72
C PHE A 128 1.69 0.52 -1.91
N ALA A 129 0.41 0.57 -2.26
CA ALA A 129 -0.18 -0.30 -3.26
C ALA A 129 -1.26 0.41 -4.08
N MET A 130 -1.56 -0.15 -5.25
CA MET A 130 -2.53 0.42 -6.18
C MET A 130 -3.96 -0.03 -5.83
N ALA A 131 -4.89 0.93 -5.85
CA ALA A 131 -6.32 0.62 -5.78
C ALA A 131 -6.83 0.18 -7.16
N ARG A 132 -7.88 -0.66 -7.15
CA ARG A 132 -8.59 -1.09 -8.35
C ARG A 132 -10.06 -1.38 -8.03
N SER A 133 -10.88 -1.44 -9.06
CA SER A 133 -12.22 -2.00 -8.99
C SER A 133 -12.18 -3.54 -8.93
N GLN A 134 -13.32 -4.20 -9.14
CA GLN A 134 -13.38 -5.67 -9.23
C GLN A 134 -12.53 -6.23 -10.37
N ASP A 135 -12.39 -5.50 -11.48
CA ASP A 135 -11.53 -5.89 -12.58
C ASP A 135 -10.04 -5.76 -12.17
N PRO A 136 -9.24 -6.85 -12.19
CA PRO A 136 -7.81 -6.79 -11.90
C PRO A 136 -7.06 -5.75 -12.73
N ASN A 137 -7.49 -5.49 -13.97
CA ASN A 137 -6.83 -4.57 -14.90
C ASN A 137 -7.43 -3.15 -14.87
N SER A 138 -8.03 -2.75 -13.74
CA SER A 138 -8.65 -1.43 -13.58
C SER A 138 -7.87 -0.47 -12.70
N GLN A 139 -6.65 -0.82 -12.28
CA GLN A 139 -5.81 0.12 -11.56
C GLN A 139 -5.39 1.28 -12.49
N GLY A 140 -5.27 2.47 -11.92
CA GLY A 140 -4.95 3.69 -12.65
C GLY A 140 -4.11 4.64 -11.80
N CYS A 141 -4.73 5.66 -11.21
CA CYS A 141 -4.06 6.70 -10.42
C CYS A 141 -4.26 6.59 -8.91
N GLN A 142 -5.25 5.82 -8.45
CA GLN A 142 -5.56 5.70 -7.04
C GLN A 142 -4.59 4.73 -6.35
N PHE A 143 -4.11 5.14 -5.17
CA PHE A 143 -3.18 4.36 -4.35
C PHE A 143 -3.65 4.34 -2.90
N TYR A 144 -3.03 3.47 -2.11
CA TYR A 144 -3.20 3.49 -0.66
C TYR A 144 -1.93 3.12 0.10
N VAL A 145 -1.82 3.65 1.32
CA VAL A 145 -0.82 3.27 2.32
C VAL A 145 -1.50 2.42 3.39
N CYS A 146 -0.96 1.25 3.68
CA CYS A 146 -1.43 0.38 4.75
C CYS A 146 -1.04 0.94 6.13
N LEU A 147 -2.02 1.07 7.03
CA LEU A 147 -1.85 1.67 8.35
C LEU A 147 -1.77 0.64 9.49
N SER A 148 -1.92 -0.66 9.20
CA SER A 148 -1.84 -1.70 10.24
C SER A 148 -1.24 -3.01 9.70
N ASN A 149 -1.00 -3.96 10.61
CA ASN A 149 -0.57 -5.33 10.31
C ASN A 149 -1.68 -6.34 10.65
N ASN A 150 -2.95 -5.92 10.64
CA ASN A 150 -4.04 -6.82 10.95
C ASN A 150 -4.39 -7.73 9.76
N GLU A 151 -5.28 -8.68 10.03
CA GLU A 151 -5.72 -9.65 9.04
C GLU A 151 -6.40 -9.01 7.83
N SER A 152 -7.13 -7.92 8.01
CA SER A 152 -7.75 -7.19 6.90
C SER A 152 -6.70 -6.66 5.92
N VAL A 153 -5.61 -6.05 6.42
CA VAL A 153 -4.48 -5.60 5.58
C VAL A 153 -3.82 -6.78 4.88
N LEU A 154 -3.46 -7.83 5.63
CA LEU A 154 -2.78 -8.99 5.06
C LEU A 154 -3.65 -9.73 4.02
N SER A 155 -4.98 -9.66 4.13
CA SER A 155 -5.90 -10.24 3.16
C SER A 155 -5.87 -9.59 1.77
N LEU A 156 -5.20 -8.45 1.62
CA LEU A 156 -4.95 -7.78 0.33
C LEU A 156 -3.81 -8.43 -0.46
N SER A 157 -2.91 -9.14 0.23
CA SER A 157 -1.75 -9.81 -0.38
C SER A 157 -2.19 -10.76 -1.50
N GLY A 158 -1.50 -10.70 -2.63
CA GLY A 158 -1.83 -11.47 -3.84
C GLY A 158 -3.06 -11.00 -4.62
N LYS A 159 -3.79 -9.97 -4.16
CA LYS A 159 -4.98 -9.42 -4.85
C LYS A 159 -4.78 -8.04 -5.44
N TYR A 160 -3.80 -7.29 -4.94
CA TYR A 160 -3.49 -5.93 -5.36
C TYR A 160 -1.99 -5.80 -5.61
N VAL A 161 -1.61 -4.90 -6.52
CA VAL A 161 -0.20 -4.63 -6.83
C VAL A 161 0.43 -3.84 -5.69
N VAL A 162 1.35 -4.47 -4.95
CA VAL A 162 2.27 -3.76 -4.06
C VAL A 162 3.31 -3.05 -4.91
N ALA A 163 3.28 -1.73 -4.91
CA ALA A 163 4.14 -0.89 -5.74
C ALA A 163 5.30 -0.28 -4.96
N GLY A 164 5.25 -0.29 -3.63
CA GLY A 164 6.29 0.30 -2.80
C GLY A 164 6.05 0.17 -1.30
N ARG A 165 6.84 0.92 -0.52
CA ARG A 165 6.70 1.06 0.93
C ARG A 165 7.07 2.46 1.40
N VAL A 166 6.47 2.89 2.50
CA VAL A 166 6.87 4.09 3.23
C VAL A 166 8.21 3.85 3.92
N ILE A 167 9.19 4.71 3.65
CA ILE A 167 10.52 4.71 4.29
C ILE A 167 10.74 5.92 5.21
N GLU A 168 9.92 6.97 5.09
CA GLU A 168 9.90 8.15 5.97
C GLU A 168 8.46 8.65 6.12
N GLY A 169 8.07 9.11 7.31
CA GLY A 169 6.76 9.74 7.53
C GLY A 169 5.59 8.78 7.78
N MET A 170 5.85 7.58 8.30
CA MET A 170 4.75 6.66 8.66
C MET A 170 3.84 7.23 9.76
N ASP A 171 4.40 8.01 10.68
CA ASP A 171 3.67 8.77 11.71
C ASP A 171 2.80 9.89 11.11
N VAL A 172 3.21 10.47 9.98
CA VAL A 172 2.38 11.41 9.19
C VAL A 172 1.22 10.66 8.54
N ALA A 173 1.48 9.48 7.96
CA ALA A 173 0.45 8.64 7.35
C ALA A 173 -0.64 8.24 8.36
N ASP A 174 -0.27 7.93 9.61
CA ASP A 174 -1.24 7.62 10.70
C ASP A 174 -2.16 8.79 11.06
N GLN A 175 -1.67 10.01 10.87
CA GLN A 175 -2.40 11.22 11.19
C GLN A 175 -3.36 11.61 10.08
N LEU A 176 -3.26 11.01 8.89
CA LEU A 176 -4.16 11.30 7.77
C LEU A 176 -5.63 11.07 8.16
N ARG A 177 -6.51 11.87 7.56
CA ARG A 177 -7.96 11.86 7.73
C ARG A 177 -8.60 12.03 6.37
N VAL A 178 -9.86 11.61 6.27
CA VAL A 178 -10.67 11.80 5.06
C VAL A 178 -10.69 13.29 4.69
N GLY A 179 -10.40 13.58 3.43
CA GLY A 179 -10.37 14.94 2.88
C GLY A 179 -9.04 15.67 3.02
N ASP A 180 -8.05 15.11 3.73
CA ASP A 180 -6.70 15.69 3.76
C ASP A 180 -6.14 15.81 2.34
N LYS A 181 -5.49 16.95 2.08
CA LYS A 181 -4.98 17.29 0.76
C LYS A 181 -3.58 16.75 0.52
N ILE A 182 -3.41 16.18 -0.66
CA ILE A 182 -2.12 15.96 -1.30
C ILE A 182 -1.71 17.33 -1.85
N LYS A 183 -0.70 17.96 -1.24
CA LYS A 183 -0.17 19.23 -1.77
C LYS A 183 0.56 18.95 -3.07
N THR A 184 1.50 18.02 -3.02
CA THR A 184 2.28 17.58 -4.18
C THR A 184 2.65 16.11 -4.05
N ILE A 185 2.80 15.43 -5.17
CA ILE A 185 3.59 14.19 -5.27
C ILE A 185 4.68 14.39 -6.31
N ARG A 186 5.93 14.13 -5.94
CA ARG A 186 7.07 14.25 -6.85
C ARG A 186 7.89 12.96 -6.86
N ALA A 187 8.45 12.63 -8.02
CA ALA A 187 9.30 11.47 -8.19
C ALA A 187 10.78 11.85 -8.01
N GLU A 188 11.50 11.09 -7.20
CA GLU A 188 12.92 11.28 -6.90
C GLU A 188 13.68 9.96 -7.04
N ASN A 189 15.02 10.02 -7.00
CA ASN A 189 15.91 8.85 -7.03
C ASN A 189 15.63 7.88 -8.21
N LEU A 190 15.26 8.44 -9.36
CA LEU A 190 14.95 7.67 -10.57
C LEU A 190 16.20 6.96 -11.10
N ARG A 191 16.01 5.76 -11.65
CA ARG A 191 17.06 5.06 -12.40
C ARG A 191 17.25 5.70 -13.77
N ASP A 192 18.40 5.43 -14.39
CA ASP A 192 18.77 5.99 -15.70
C ASP A 192 18.11 5.22 -16.85
N HIS A 193 16.79 5.37 -16.97
CA HIS A 193 16.01 4.95 -18.13
C HIS A 193 14.68 5.72 -18.20
N GLU A 194 13.96 5.56 -19.31
CA GLU A 194 12.63 6.15 -19.48
C GLU A 194 11.56 5.38 -18.69
N TYR A 195 10.61 6.13 -18.14
CA TYR A 195 9.45 5.61 -17.41
C TYR A 195 8.20 5.79 -18.28
N THR A 196 8.00 4.87 -19.22
CA THR A 196 6.90 4.89 -20.18
C THR A 196 5.97 3.71 -19.91
N PRO A 197 4.79 3.91 -19.29
CA PRO A 197 3.88 2.82 -18.97
C PRO A 197 3.18 2.27 -20.21
N GLU A 198 2.99 0.96 -20.24
CA GLU A 198 2.05 0.29 -21.13
C GLU A 198 0.63 0.37 -20.53
N THR A 199 -0.23 1.12 -21.20
CA THR A 199 -1.60 1.41 -20.72
C THR A 199 -2.66 0.68 -21.53
N LEU A 200 -3.76 0.34 -20.88
CA LEU A 200 -5.02 -0.08 -21.48
C LEU A 200 -5.95 1.14 -21.61
N PRO A 201 -6.85 1.16 -22.61
CA PRO A 201 -7.91 2.17 -22.66
C PRO A 201 -8.80 2.08 -21.42
N GLU A 202 -9.40 3.21 -21.06
CA GLU A 202 -10.39 3.31 -19.99
C GLU A 202 -11.69 2.53 -20.29
#